data_AF-A0A2W4IZM9-F1
#
_entry.id   AF-A0A2W4IZM9-F1
#
_cell.length_a   1.000
_cell.length_b   1.000
_cell.length_c   1.000
_cell.angle_alpha   90.00
_cell.angle_beta   90.00
_cell.angle_gamma   90.00
#
_symmetry.space_group_name_H-M   'P 1'
#
loop_
_entity.id
_entity.type
_entity.pdbx_description
1 polymer ?
#
loop_
_entity_poly.entity_id
_entity_poly.type
_entity_poly.pdbx_seq_one_letter_code
_entity_poly.pdbx_strand_id
1 'polypeptide(L)'
;MPSNPQPTRWSPPGAGRNPRGPPAAGIDRRRPLPRFAPFTFREWWSDRSPSLEDGRPRVILWPDTWGNHFEPEILIAAVNVLESAGFAVVVPRRPLCCGRPLYDYGMLDLARKLLREILEELRPALRAGIPIVGLEPSCISVFREELPQFFPDDPDATRLRQGSHLLSSFLLRHAEGWQAPRLEGEAVVHGHCHHRSVLNFDRDASLYSRMGLKAAILDSGCCGMAGAFGYEKGKYAVSLACAERMLAPAVRQAGEATWVVADGFSCRSQIEQLTGRRAVHTAELVWAAMRGGKPLRANELPLPRRRKRTNALLALTGLGALYLYTRGRRA
;
A
#
# COMPACT_ATOMS: atom_id res chain seq x y z
N MET A 1 33.85 -26.49 14.08
CA MET A 1 33.55 -25.04 14.13
C MET A 1 33.55 -24.52 12.70
N PRO A 2 32.40 -24.23 12.08
CA PRO A 2 32.40 -23.63 10.75
C PRO A 2 32.55 -22.11 10.88
N SER A 3 33.51 -21.58 10.13
CA SER A 3 33.88 -20.17 10.02
C SER A 3 32.70 -19.30 9.56
N ASN A 4 32.41 -18.26 10.34
CA ASN A 4 31.45 -17.20 10.04
C ASN A 4 31.95 -16.35 8.84
N PRO A 5 31.23 -16.29 7.69
CA PRO A 5 31.65 -15.43 6.60
C PRO A 5 31.38 -13.96 6.96
N GLN A 6 32.41 -13.13 6.81
CA GLN A 6 32.33 -11.68 7.06
C GLN A 6 31.30 -11.01 6.13
N PRO A 7 30.54 -10.01 6.61
CA PRO A 7 29.58 -9.29 5.79
C PRO A 7 30.31 -8.51 4.70
N THR A 8 30.04 -8.84 3.44
CA THR A 8 30.51 -8.09 2.29
C THR A 8 29.91 -6.69 2.30
N ARG A 9 30.78 -5.69 2.13
CA ARG A 9 30.44 -4.26 2.16
C ARG A 9 29.65 -3.90 0.90
N TRP A 10 28.33 -4.04 0.96
CA TRP A 10 27.44 -3.61 -0.13
C TRP A 10 27.40 -2.07 -0.20
N SER A 11 27.71 -1.52 -1.38
CA SER A 11 27.50 -0.11 -1.71
C SER A 11 26.40 -0.03 -2.79
N PRO A 12 25.30 0.72 -2.58
CA PRO A 12 24.25 0.84 -3.58
C PRO A 12 24.75 1.63 -4.82
N PRO A 13 24.48 1.16 -6.05
CA PRO A 13 24.63 1.99 -7.24
C PRO A 13 23.45 2.97 -7.35
N GLY A 14 23.76 4.26 -7.51
CA GLY A 14 22.76 5.26 -7.92
C GLY A 14 22.11 6.07 -6.78
N ALA A 15 22.91 6.65 -5.88
CA ALA A 15 22.45 7.72 -4.99
C ALA A 15 22.19 9.02 -5.79
N GLY A 16 21.04 9.10 -6.45
CA GLY A 16 20.48 10.34 -6.95
C GLY A 16 20.32 11.36 -5.81
N ARG A 17 20.64 12.62 -6.10
CA ARG A 17 20.77 13.76 -5.17
C ARG A 17 19.79 13.71 -3.99
N ASN A 18 20.37 13.51 -2.80
CA ASN A 18 19.70 13.50 -1.50
C ASN A 18 19.28 14.93 -1.10
N PRO A 19 18.00 15.24 -0.87
CA PRO A 19 17.63 16.47 -0.18
C PRO A 19 17.99 16.28 1.30
N ARG A 20 19.16 16.80 1.70
CA ARG A 20 19.66 16.71 3.08
C ARG A 20 18.74 17.48 4.02
N GLY A 21 17.76 16.82 4.61
CA GLY A 21 17.18 17.21 5.89
C GLY A 21 18.04 16.70 7.04
N PRO A 22 18.04 17.34 8.22
CA PRO A 22 18.71 16.80 9.40
C PRO A 22 18.14 15.41 9.73
N PRO A 23 18.96 14.47 10.25
CA PRO A 23 18.44 13.17 10.69
C PRO A 23 17.36 13.41 11.73
N ALA A 24 16.15 12.90 11.49
CA ALA A 24 15.09 12.95 12.47
C ALA A 24 15.57 12.25 13.75
N ALA A 25 15.46 12.93 14.88
CA ALA A 25 15.87 12.39 16.18
C ALA A 25 15.18 11.02 16.39
N GLY A 26 15.97 9.99 16.71
CA GLY A 26 15.45 8.65 16.97
C GLY A 26 15.48 7.66 15.80
N ILE A 27 15.83 8.07 14.57
CA ILE A 27 15.92 7.17 13.41
C ILE A 27 17.36 6.63 13.21
N ASP A 28 17.50 5.34 12.92
CA ASP A 28 18.77 4.70 12.55
C ASP A 28 19.25 5.19 11.18
N ARG A 29 20.46 5.76 11.12
CA ARG A 29 21.01 6.40 9.91
C ARG A 29 21.22 5.44 8.73
N ARG A 30 21.22 4.14 8.97
CA ARG A 30 21.32 3.12 7.90
C ARG A 30 20.01 2.92 7.15
N ARG A 31 18.91 3.53 7.61
CA ARG A 31 17.60 3.40 7.01
C ARG A 31 17.33 4.49 5.99
N PRO A 32 17.14 4.16 4.71
CA PRO A 32 16.57 5.10 3.78
C PRO A 32 15.11 5.35 4.16
N LEU A 33 14.75 6.62 4.34
CA LEU A 33 13.37 7.00 4.61
C LEU A 33 12.50 6.80 3.37
N PRO A 34 11.23 6.37 3.54
CA PRO A 34 10.33 6.29 2.41
C PRO A 34 10.12 7.67 1.77
N ARG A 35 9.94 7.67 0.44
CA ARG A 35 9.77 8.89 -0.33
C ARG A 35 8.28 9.16 -0.54
N PHE A 36 7.86 10.40 -0.31
CA PHE A 36 6.51 10.82 -0.69
C PHE A 36 6.29 10.68 -2.18
N ALA A 37 5.10 10.23 -2.54
CA ALA A 37 4.64 10.20 -3.91
C ALA A 37 4.54 11.62 -4.48
N PRO A 38 4.71 11.78 -5.81
CA PRO A 38 4.56 13.08 -6.44
C PRO A 38 3.13 13.64 -6.35
N PHE A 39 2.13 12.82 -6.05
CA PHE A 39 0.75 13.24 -5.79
C PHE A 39 0.11 12.23 -4.82
N THR A 40 -0.96 12.65 -4.15
CA THR A 40 -1.71 11.74 -3.28
C THR A 40 -2.81 10.99 -4.03
N PHE A 41 -3.21 9.82 -3.55
CA PHE A 41 -4.37 9.12 -4.10
C PHE A 41 -5.63 9.99 -4.06
N ARG A 42 -5.84 10.74 -2.98
CA ARG A 42 -7.01 11.62 -2.83
C ARG A 42 -7.02 12.76 -3.85
N GLU A 43 -5.86 13.34 -4.18
CA GLU A 43 -5.75 14.32 -5.27
C GLU A 43 -6.20 13.69 -6.59
N TRP A 44 -5.70 12.50 -6.91
CA TRP A 44 -6.11 11.76 -8.10
C TRP A 44 -7.60 11.41 -8.11
N TRP A 45 -8.13 10.96 -6.97
CA TRP A 45 -9.53 10.59 -6.81
C TRP A 45 -10.47 11.78 -6.97
N SER A 46 -10.09 12.96 -6.46
CA SER A 46 -10.91 14.17 -6.54
C SER A 46 -11.15 14.67 -7.97
N ASP A 47 -10.29 14.28 -8.92
CA ASP A 47 -10.46 14.60 -10.34
C ASP A 47 -11.43 13.63 -11.05
N ARG A 48 -11.84 12.54 -10.38
CA ARG A 48 -12.85 11.60 -10.88
C ARG A 48 -14.23 12.06 -10.44
N SER A 49 -15.19 11.96 -11.36
CA SER A 49 -16.63 12.10 -11.08
C SER A 49 -17.30 10.74 -11.32
N PRO A 50 -17.09 9.73 -10.45
CA PRO A 50 -17.72 8.43 -10.64
C PRO A 50 -19.24 8.58 -10.53
N SER A 51 -19.99 8.01 -11.48
CA SER A 51 -21.45 7.91 -11.35
C SER A 51 -21.77 6.97 -10.20
N LEU A 52 -22.52 7.46 -9.21
CA LEU A 52 -23.04 6.65 -8.10
C LEU A 52 -24.49 6.23 -8.33
N GLU A 53 -25.07 6.60 -9.48
CA GLU A 53 -26.47 6.38 -9.84
C GLU A 53 -26.66 5.25 -10.85
N ASP A 54 -25.60 4.54 -11.21
CA ASP A 54 -25.63 3.46 -12.20
C ASP A 54 -26.11 2.09 -11.65
N GLY A 55 -26.64 2.08 -10.42
CA GLY A 55 -27.21 0.90 -9.78
C GLY A 55 -26.20 -0.11 -9.24
N ARG A 56 -24.89 0.10 -9.42
CA ARG A 56 -23.86 -0.82 -8.92
C ARG A 56 -23.79 -0.82 -7.39
N PRO A 57 -23.53 -1.99 -6.76
CA PRO A 57 -23.32 -2.06 -5.32
C PRO A 57 -22.13 -1.18 -4.92
N ARG A 58 -22.29 -0.41 -3.85
CA ARG A 58 -21.25 0.49 -3.36
C ARG A 58 -20.24 -0.25 -2.49
N VAL A 59 -18.98 0.15 -2.57
CA VAL A 59 -17.91 -0.29 -1.67
C VAL A 59 -17.03 0.89 -1.29
N ILE A 60 -16.70 1.02 0.00
CA ILE A 60 -15.72 2.01 0.44
C ILE A 60 -14.32 1.46 0.20
N LEU A 61 -13.49 2.18 -0.55
CA LEU A 61 -12.05 1.98 -0.54
C LEU A 61 -11.44 2.88 0.53
N TRP A 62 -10.81 2.29 1.55
CA TRP A 62 -10.13 2.99 2.64
C TRP A 62 -8.74 3.48 2.17
N PRO A 63 -8.53 4.80 2.05
CA PRO A 63 -7.26 5.35 1.60
C PRO A 63 -6.30 5.50 2.80
N ASP A 64 -5.65 4.42 3.21
CA ASP A 64 -4.69 4.49 4.31
C ASP A 64 -3.54 5.47 4.03
N THR A 65 -2.84 5.89 5.08
CA THR A 65 -1.78 6.90 4.99
C THR A 65 -0.66 6.50 4.03
N TRP A 66 -0.33 5.22 3.96
CA TRP A 66 0.77 4.71 3.13
C TRP A 66 0.37 4.74 1.65
N GLY A 67 -0.75 4.11 1.32
CA GLY A 67 -1.30 4.15 -0.03
C GLY A 67 -1.60 5.58 -0.47
N ASN A 68 -2.08 6.45 0.41
CA ASN A 68 -2.42 7.81 0.01
C ASN A 68 -1.20 8.68 -0.29
N HIS A 69 -0.14 8.62 0.52
CA HIS A 69 0.97 9.57 0.45
C HIS A 69 2.27 9.02 -0.15
N PHE A 70 2.44 7.70 -0.22
CA PHE A 70 3.70 7.07 -0.64
C PHE A 70 3.53 6.20 -1.88
N GLU A 71 2.45 5.42 -1.96
CA GLU A 71 2.22 4.46 -3.06
C GLU A 71 0.78 4.57 -3.61
N PRO A 72 0.35 5.74 -4.14
CA PRO A 72 -1.01 5.96 -4.65
C PRO A 72 -1.40 5.01 -5.78
N GLU A 73 -0.43 4.46 -6.51
CA GLU A 73 -0.65 3.45 -7.55
C GLU A 73 -1.36 2.20 -7.03
N ILE A 74 -1.14 1.82 -5.78
CA ILE A 74 -1.75 0.64 -5.18
C ILE A 74 -3.26 0.87 -4.97
N LEU A 75 -3.63 2.06 -4.47
CA LEU A 75 -5.04 2.44 -4.32
C LEU A 75 -5.71 2.63 -5.68
N ILE A 76 -5.01 3.20 -6.66
CA ILE A 76 -5.50 3.30 -8.05
C ILE A 76 -5.75 1.91 -8.63
N ALA A 77 -4.85 0.95 -8.39
CA ALA A 77 -5.04 -0.44 -8.81
C ALA A 77 -6.31 -1.03 -8.20
N ALA A 78 -6.50 -0.86 -6.89
CA ALA A 78 -7.68 -1.35 -6.20
C ALA A 78 -8.98 -0.74 -6.73
N VAL A 79 -9.01 0.57 -7.05
CA VAL A 79 -10.16 1.20 -7.72
C VAL A 79 -10.51 0.46 -9.01
N ASN A 80 -9.53 0.26 -9.90
CA ASN A 80 -9.78 -0.39 -11.20
C ASN A 80 -10.24 -1.85 -11.03
N VAL A 81 -9.65 -2.58 -10.07
CA VAL A 81 -10.06 -3.96 -9.77
C VAL A 81 -11.50 -4.00 -9.25
N LEU A 82 -11.85 -3.18 -8.27
CA LEU A 82 -13.20 -3.13 -7.70
C LEU A 82 -14.25 -2.68 -8.72
N GLU A 83 -13.95 -1.68 -9.54
CA GLU A 83 -14.84 -1.23 -10.61
C GLU A 83 -15.05 -2.31 -11.68
N SER A 84 -13.99 -3.03 -12.05
CA SER A 84 -14.10 -4.17 -12.98
C SER A 84 -14.87 -5.36 -12.40
N ALA A 85 -14.89 -5.47 -11.07
CA ALA A 85 -15.69 -6.45 -10.34
C ALA A 85 -17.14 -6.01 -10.16
N GLY A 86 -17.56 -4.91 -10.79
CA GLY A 86 -18.96 -4.45 -10.81
C GLY A 86 -19.35 -3.54 -9.64
N PHE A 87 -18.40 -3.04 -8.85
CA PHE A 87 -18.70 -2.16 -7.73
C PHE A 87 -18.55 -0.67 -8.07
N ALA A 88 -19.40 0.15 -7.45
CA ALA A 88 -19.22 1.60 -7.39
C ALA A 88 -18.31 1.95 -6.20
N VAL A 89 -17.07 2.34 -6.48
CA VAL A 89 -16.10 2.70 -5.45
C VAL A 89 -16.41 4.09 -4.88
N VAL A 90 -16.47 4.18 -3.56
CA VAL A 90 -16.56 5.43 -2.82
C VAL A 90 -15.36 5.57 -1.87
N VAL A 91 -14.93 6.81 -1.63
CA VAL A 91 -13.80 7.11 -0.75
C VAL A 91 -14.26 8.09 0.34
N PRO A 92 -13.88 7.92 1.62
CA PRO A 92 -14.24 8.84 2.69
C PRO A 92 -13.83 10.28 2.38
N ARG A 93 -14.69 11.25 2.71
CA ARG A 93 -14.47 12.66 2.38
C ARG A 93 -13.45 13.29 3.31
N ARG A 94 -13.41 12.86 4.57
CA ARG A 94 -12.38 13.30 5.51
C ARG A 94 -11.04 12.55 5.28
N PRO A 95 -9.90 13.23 5.41
CA PRO A 95 -8.60 12.56 5.47
C PRO A 95 -8.44 11.90 6.85
N LEU A 96 -8.57 10.57 6.90
CA LEU A 96 -8.53 9.80 8.14
C LEU A 96 -7.33 8.84 8.14
N CYS A 97 -6.86 8.48 9.34
CA CYS A 97 -5.85 7.46 9.56
C CYS A 97 -6.39 6.44 10.57
N CYS A 98 -6.00 5.17 10.45
CA CYS A 98 -6.36 4.14 11.43
C CYS A 98 -5.75 4.41 12.82
N GLY A 99 -4.75 5.28 12.92
CA GLY A 99 -4.14 5.68 14.19
C GLY A 99 -3.25 4.62 14.84
N ARG A 100 -2.85 3.56 14.10
CA ARG A 100 -2.09 2.42 14.65
C ARG A 100 -0.90 2.79 15.53
N PRO A 101 0.03 3.66 15.08
CA PRO A 101 1.17 4.03 15.92
C PRO A 101 0.76 4.63 17.28
N LEU A 102 -0.40 5.29 17.36
CA LEU A 102 -0.80 5.98 18.59
C LEU A 102 -0.99 5.00 19.75
N TYR A 103 -1.67 3.88 19.54
CA TYR A 103 -1.82 2.91 20.63
C TYR A 103 -0.59 2.02 20.79
N ASP A 104 0.19 1.77 19.73
CA ASP A 104 1.48 1.07 19.82
C ASP A 104 2.47 1.81 20.77
N TYR A 105 2.42 3.15 20.79
CA TYR A 105 3.23 4.00 21.69
C TYR A 105 2.46 4.52 22.91
N GLY A 106 1.28 3.98 23.23
CA GLY A 106 0.54 4.31 24.45
C GLY A 106 -0.20 5.66 24.46
N MET A 107 -0.34 6.33 23.31
CA MET A 107 -1.11 7.57 23.14
C MET A 107 -2.62 7.28 23.01
N LEU A 108 -3.19 6.59 24.01
CA LEU A 108 -4.53 6.00 23.96
C LEU A 108 -5.65 7.04 23.83
N ASP A 109 -5.52 8.22 24.45
CA ASP A 109 -6.53 9.28 24.34
C ASP A 109 -6.62 9.85 22.92
N LEU A 110 -5.46 10.05 22.28
CA LEU A 110 -5.41 10.50 20.89
C LEU A 110 -5.91 9.41 19.94
N ALA A 111 -5.55 8.15 20.20
CA ALA A 111 -6.08 7.00 19.46
C ALA A 111 -7.62 6.96 19.55
N ARG A 112 -8.18 7.06 20.76
CA ARG A 112 -9.64 7.10 20.99
C ARG A 112 -10.30 8.24 20.21
N LYS A 113 -9.71 9.44 20.22
CA LYS A 113 -10.23 10.58 19.46
C LYS A 113 -10.29 10.28 17.96
N LEU A 114 -9.20 9.81 17.36
CA LEU A 114 -9.16 9.52 15.93
C LEU A 114 -10.11 8.39 15.53
N LEU A 115 -10.20 7.33 16.32
CA LEU A 115 -11.12 6.22 16.05
C LEU A 115 -12.58 6.65 16.16
N ARG A 116 -12.90 7.62 17.04
CA ARG A 116 -14.25 8.22 17.08
C ARG A 116 -14.56 9.02 15.82
N GLU A 117 -13.61 9.81 15.31
CA GLU A 117 -13.77 10.54 14.05
C GLU A 117 -14.01 9.59 12.86
N ILE A 118 -13.37 8.42 12.86
CA ILE A 118 -13.62 7.36 11.87
C ILE A 118 -15.06 6.87 11.95
N LEU A 119 -15.55 6.54 13.15
CA LEU A 119 -16.93 6.11 13.33
C LEU A 119 -17.92 7.19 12.89
N GLU A 120 -17.69 8.45 13.23
CA GLU A 120 -18.56 9.57 12.84
C GLU A 120 -18.65 9.72 11.32
N GLU A 121 -17.52 9.68 10.60
CA GLU A 121 -17.49 9.78 9.13
C GLU A 121 -18.17 8.58 8.47
N LEU A 122 -17.91 7.37 8.96
CA LEU A 122 -18.34 6.13 8.30
C LEU A 122 -19.75 5.68 8.71
N ARG A 123 -20.30 6.20 9.82
CA ARG A 123 -21.59 5.79 10.38
C ARG A 123 -22.73 5.73 9.36
N PRO A 124 -22.95 6.71 8.47
CA PRO A 124 -24.00 6.61 7.45
C PRO A 124 -23.81 5.38 6.53
N ALA A 125 -22.59 5.13 6.10
CA ALA A 125 -22.27 4.01 5.22
C ALA A 125 -22.35 2.65 5.94
N LEU A 126 -21.86 2.59 7.19
CA LEU A 126 -21.93 1.40 8.03
C LEU A 126 -23.38 0.98 8.28
N ARG A 127 -24.27 1.94 8.59
CA ARG A 127 -25.70 1.67 8.80
C ARG A 127 -26.42 1.28 7.52
N ALA A 128 -25.94 1.73 6.37
CA ALA A 128 -26.40 1.29 5.06
C ALA A 128 -25.82 -0.07 4.61
N GLY A 129 -25.01 -0.72 5.45
CA GLY A 129 -24.39 -2.02 5.15
C GLY A 129 -23.31 -1.96 4.07
N ILE A 130 -22.74 -0.79 3.80
CA ILE A 130 -21.71 -0.63 2.77
C ILE A 130 -20.37 -1.19 3.30
N PRO A 131 -19.78 -2.20 2.64
CA PRO A 131 -18.53 -2.79 3.06
C PRO A 131 -17.34 -1.87 2.81
N ILE A 132 -16.26 -2.10 3.56
CA ILE A 132 -15.01 -1.36 3.50
C ILE A 132 -13.89 -2.29 3.06
N VAL A 133 -13.13 -1.86 2.07
CA VAL A 133 -11.92 -2.51 1.59
C VAL A 133 -10.72 -1.66 1.97
N GLY A 134 -9.79 -2.21 2.76
CA GLY A 134 -8.45 -1.64 2.93
C GLY A 134 -7.40 -2.52 2.29
N LEU A 135 -6.25 -1.91 2.03
CA LEU A 135 -5.12 -2.56 1.37
C LEU A 135 -4.00 -2.85 2.36
N GLU A 136 -3.75 -1.93 3.30
CA GLU A 136 -2.79 -2.15 4.37
C GLU A 136 -3.35 -3.07 5.48
N PRO A 137 -2.78 -4.27 5.69
CA PRO A 137 -3.31 -5.23 6.67
C PRO A 137 -3.25 -4.71 8.10
N SER A 138 -2.22 -3.94 8.44
CA SER A 138 -2.11 -3.32 9.77
C SER A 138 -3.19 -2.26 10.02
N CYS A 139 -3.70 -1.60 8.98
CA CYS A 139 -4.82 -0.67 9.14
C CYS A 139 -6.14 -1.41 9.36
N ILE A 140 -6.37 -2.50 8.63
CA ILE A 140 -7.61 -3.27 8.74
C ILE A 140 -7.66 -4.08 10.05
N SER A 141 -6.51 -4.48 10.61
CA SER A 141 -6.49 -5.09 11.95
C SER A 141 -7.10 -4.15 12.99
N VAL A 142 -6.80 -2.84 12.91
CA VAL A 142 -7.36 -1.81 13.81
C VAL A 142 -8.88 -1.87 13.87
N PHE A 143 -9.53 -1.99 12.72
CA PHE A 143 -10.98 -2.05 12.66
C PHE A 143 -11.51 -3.39 13.18
N ARG A 144 -10.73 -4.47 13.07
CA ARG A 144 -11.14 -5.81 13.48
C ARG A 144 -11.00 -6.02 14.99
N GLU A 145 -9.88 -5.61 15.58
CA GLU A 145 -9.52 -5.97 16.95
C GLU A 145 -9.46 -4.78 17.89
N GLU A 146 -8.76 -3.70 17.52
CA GLU A 146 -8.47 -2.60 18.44
C GLU A 146 -9.67 -1.65 18.63
N LEU A 147 -10.31 -1.19 17.55
CA LEU A 147 -11.43 -0.24 17.60
C LEU A 147 -12.60 -0.74 18.48
N PRO A 148 -13.03 -2.02 18.40
CA PRO A 148 -14.06 -2.56 19.30
C PRO A 148 -13.68 -2.52 20.79
N GLN A 149 -12.38 -2.56 21.14
CA GLN A 149 -11.95 -2.42 22.53
C GLN A 149 -12.10 -1.00 23.06
N PHE A 150 -11.94 0.00 22.18
CA PHE A 150 -12.18 1.39 22.55
C PHE A 150 -13.67 1.69 22.73
N PHE A 151 -14.54 1.03 21.96
CA PHE A 151 -15.98 1.29 21.91
C PHE A 151 -16.81 0.00 21.94
N PRO A 152 -16.77 -0.78 23.05
CA PRO A 152 -17.42 -2.09 23.12
C PRO A 152 -18.95 -2.00 22.96
N ASP A 153 -19.56 -0.92 23.42
CA ASP A 153 -21.01 -0.71 23.39
C ASP A 153 -21.50 0.06 22.16
N ASP A 154 -20.60 0.51 21.27
CA ASP A 154 -21.01 1.21 20.04
C ASP A 154 -21.36 0.18 18.95
N PRO A 155 -22.63 0.09 18.50
CA PRO A 155 -23.01 -0.87 17.49
C PRO A 155 -22.36 -0.57 16.13
N ASP A 156 -21.98 0.69 15.85
CA ASP A 156 -21.25 1.04 14.62
C ASP A 156 -19.80 0.54 14.68
N ALA A 157 -19.19 0.39 15.86
CA ALA A 157 -17.90 -0.31 16.01
C ALA A 157 -18.01 -1.79 15.62
N THR A 158 -19.09 -2.46 16.02
CA THR A 158 -19.37 -3.84 15.60
C THR A 158 -19.59 -3.94 14.09
N ARG A 159 -20.35 -3.02 13.49
CA ARG A 159 -20.54 -2.97 12.02
C ARG A 159 -19.22 -2.78 11.30
N LEU A 160 -18.38 -1.86 11.77
CA LEU A 160 -17.06 -1.60 11.18
C LEU A 160 -16.15 -2.82 11.28
N ARG A 161 -16.13 -3.49 12.44
CA ARG A 161 -15.41 -4.77 12.62
C ARG A 161 -15.86 -5.80 11.61
N GLN A 162 -17.16 -5.98 11.40
CA GLN A 162 -17.70 -7.02 10.52
C GLN A 162 -17.51 -6.70 9.04
N GLY A 163 -17.74 -5.44 8.65
CA GLY A 163 -17.72 -4.96 7.27
C GLY A 163 -16.36 -4.51 6.74
N SER A 164 -15.28 -4.65 7.51
CA SER A 164 -13.92 -4.36 7.05
C SER A 164 -13.28 -5.59 6.41
N HIS A 165 -12.73 -5.44 5.21
CA HIS A 165 -12.13 -6.53 4.44
C HIS A 165 -10.81 -6.08 3.82
N LEU A 166 -9.94 -7.05 3.57
CA LEU A 166 -8.88 -6.90 2.59
C LEU A 166 -9.42 -7.15 1.19
N LEU A 167 -8.72 -6.66 0.17
CA LEU A 167 -9.17 -6.75 -1.22
C LEU A 167 -9.50 -8.20 -1.65
N SER A 168 -8.61 -9.15 -1.38
CA SER A 168 -8.80 -10.56 -1.75
C SER A 168 -10.03 -11.17 -1.07
N SER A 169 -10.15 -11.00 0.24
CA SER A 169 -11.31 -11.46 1.00
C SER A 169 -12.61 -10.81 0.54
N PHE A 170 -12.56 -9.54 0.12
CA PHE A 170 -13.74 -8.83 -0.37
C PHE A 170 -14.19 -9.41 -1.71
N LEU A 171 -13.28 -9.49 -2.68
CA LEU A 171 -13.58 -10.01 -4.02
C LEU A 171 -14.14 -11.43 -3.96
N LEU A 172 -13.51 -12.32 -3.19
CA LEU A 172 -13.95 -13.72 -3.09
C LEU A 172 -15.29 -13.90 -2.35
N ARG A 173 -15.73 -12.91 -1.58
CA ARG A 173 -16.97 -13.00 -0.77
C ARG A 173 -18.13 -12.25 -1.41
N HIS A 174 -17.87 -11.09 -2.01
CA HIS A 174 -18.91 -10.16 -2.43
C HIS A 174 -19.02 -10.01 -3.95
N ALA A 175 -17.95 -10.28 -4.71
CA ALA A 175 -17.96 -10.12 -6.16
C ALA A 175 -18.54 -11.38 -6.84
N GLU A 176 -19.86 -11.57 -6.73
CA GLU A 176 -20.54 -12.70 -7.36
C GLU A 176 -20.37 -12.65 -8.89
N GLY A 177 -20.05 -13.80 -9.49
CA GLY A 177 -19.78 -13.90 -10.93
C GLY A 177 -18.46 -13.29 -11.40
N TRP A 178 -17.71 -12.58 -10.55
CA TRP A 178 -16.39 -12.07 -10.92
C TRP A 178 -15.39 -13.21 -11.09
N GLN A 179 -14.74 -13.24 -12.26
CA GLN A 179 -13.69 -14.21 -12.56
C GLN A 179 -12.33 -13.58 -12.33
N ALA A 180 -11.52 -14.22 -11.48
CA ALA A 180 -10.16 -13.75 -11.25
C ALA A 180 -9.36 -13.78 -12.57
N PRO A 181 -8.70 -12.68 -12.95
CA PRO A 181 -7.92 -12.62 -14.18
C PRO A 181 -6.77 -13.62 -14.13
N ARG A 182 -6.48 -14.27 -15.26
CA ARG A 182 -5.38 -15.23 -15.35
C ARG A 182 -4.03 -14.53 -15.31
N LEU A 183 -3.11 -15.06 -14.52
CA LEU A 183 -1.72 -14.63 -14.47
C LEU A 183 -0.83 -15.87 -14.39
N GLU A 184 -0.24 -16.24 -15.53
CA GLU A 184 0.75 -17.31 -15.57
C GLU A 184 2.08 -16.83 -15.00
N GLY A 185 2.81 -17.74 -14.36
CA GLY A 185 4.12 -17.48 -13.78
C GLY A 185 4.21 -17.92 -12.33
N GLU A 186 5.30 -17.51 -11.70
CA GLU A 186 5.65 -17.84 -10.32
C GLU A 186 5.66 -16.59 -9.46
N ALA A 187 5.30 -16.75 -8.19
CA ALA A 187 5.41 -15.69 -7.20
C ALA A 187 6.02 -16.21 -5.91
N VAL A 188 6.87 -15.41 -5.28
CA VAL A 188 7.25 -15.54 -3.87
C VAL A 188 6.41 -14.55 -3.08
N VAL A 189 5.65 -15.06 -2.11
CA VAL A 189 4.63 -14.26 -1.40
C VAL A 189 4.94 -14.21 0.09
N HIS A 190 5.04 -12.99 0.61
CA HIS A 190 5.14 -12.72 2.03
C HIS A 190 3.77 -12.35 2.61
N GLY A 191 3.18 -13.27 3.38
CA GLY A 191 1.96 -13.00 4.15
C GLY A 191 2.24 -12.08 5.33
N HIS A 192 1.57 -10.93 5.38
CA HIS A 192 1.70 -9.95 6.47
C HIS A 192 1.41 -10.58 7.84
N CYS A 193 2.07 -10.12 8.92
CA CYS A 193 1.80 -10.65 10.27
C CYS A 193 0.30 -10.53 10.65
N HIS A 194 -0.34 -9.37 10.43
CA HIS A 194 -1.80 -9.23 10.60
C HIS A 194 -2.67 -10.04 9.63
N HIS A 195 -2.16 -10.45 8.45
CA HIS A 195 -2.87 -11.45 7.63
C HIS A 195 -2.95 -12.78 8.37
N ARG A 196 -1.83 -13.21 8.95
CA ARG A 196 -1.71 -14.51 9.61
C ARG A 196 -2.41 -14.53 10.97
N SER A 197 -2.34 -13.44 11.73
CA SER A 197 -2.87 -13.41 13.10
C SER A 197 -4.33 -12.96 13.19
N VAL A 198 -4.80 -12.08 12.31
CA VAL A 198 -6.12 -11.41 12.45
C VAL A 198 -7.04 -11.59 11.24
N LEU A 199 -6.50 -11.51 10.02
CA LEU A 199 -7.32 -11.25 8.82
C LEU A 199 -7.49 -12.45 7.88
N ASN A 200 -6.88 -13.59 8.19
CA ASN A 200 -6.88 -14.84 7.43
C ASN A 200 -6.29 -14.72 6.01
N PHE A 201 -5.02 -15.09 5.88
CA PHE A 201 -4.27 -15.10 4.62
C PHE A 201 -4.77 -16.11 3.56
N ASP A 202 -5.59 -17.10 3.94
CA ASP A 202 -6.05 -18.13 3.00
C ASP A 202 -6.89 -17.54 1.85
N ARG A 203 -7.46 -16.35 2.04
CA ARG A 203 -8.19 -15.62 1.00
C ARG A 203 -7.25 -15.09 -0.09
N ASP A 204 -6.09 -14.57 0.26
CA ASP A 204 -5.06 -14.16 -0.69
C ASP A 204 -4.51 -15.38 -1.44
N ALA A 205 -4.19 -16.45 -0.71
CA ALA A 205 -3.74 -17.72 -1.29
C ALA A 205 -4.75 -18.30 -2.30
N SER A 206 -6.04 -18.30 -1.93
CA SER A 206 -7.12 -18.75 -2.81
C SER A 206 -7.27 -17.86 -4.04
N LEU A 207 -7.11 -16.54 -3.89
CA LEU A 207 -7.13 -15.62 -5.02
C LEU A 207 -5.99 -15.93 -6.00
N TYR A 208 -4.76 -16.10 -5.53
CA TYR A 208 -3.61 -16.44 -6.40
C TYR A 208 -3.84 -17.77 -7.13
N SER A 209 -4.38 -18.78 -6.43
CA SER A 209 -4.74 -20.06 -7.05
C SER A 209 -5.79 -19.90 -8.17
N ARG A 210 -6.84 -19.09 -7.94
CA ARG A 210 -7.86 -18.80 -8.97
C ARG A 210 -7.30 -18.04 -10.18
N MET A 211 -6.30 -17.19 -9.96
CA MET A 211 -5.57 -16.53 -11.06
C MET A 211 -4.69 -17.52 -11.86
N GLY A 212 -4.45 -18.73 -11.36
CA GLY A 212 -3.52 -19.69 -11.97
C GLY A 212 -2.04 -19.40 -11.67
N LEU A 213 -1.77 -18.54 -10.69
CA LEU A 213 -0.41 -18.14 -10.31
C LEU A 213 0.22 -19.22 -9.41
N LYS A 214 1.45 -19.65 -9.73
CA LYS A 214 2.22 -20.56 -8.88
C LYS A 214 2.85 -19.77 -7.73
N ALA A 215 2.08 -19.55 -6.67
CA ALA A 215 2.50 -18.75 -5.51
C ALA A 215 3.16 -19.62 -4.42
N ALA A 216 4.46 -19.43 -4.20
CA ALA A 216 5.19 -19.93 -3.06
C ALA A 216 4.99 -18.99 -1.85
N ILE A 217 4.11 -19.39 -0.93
CA ILE A 217 3.79 -18.63 0.27
C ILE A 217 4.84 -18.89 1.36
N LEU A 218 5.57 -17.85 1.75
CA LEU A 218 6.66 -17.97 2.72
C LEU A 218 6.16 -18.06 4.16
N ASP A 219 6.68 -19.02 4.93
CA ASP A 219 6.52 -19.09 6.39
C ASP A 219 7.57 -18.23 7.12
N SER A 220 7.70 -16.97 6.71
CA SER A 220 8.80 -16.09 7.12
C SER A 220 8.55 -15.31 8.41
N GLY A 221 7.39 -15.50 9.07
CA GLY A 221 6.99 -14.67 10.22
C GLY A 221 6.92 -13.18 9.88
N CYS A 222 7.38 -12.32 10.80
CA CYS A 222 7.42 -10.87 10.61
C CYS A 222 8.57 -10.43 9.68
N CYS A 223 8.33 -9.43 8.82
CA CYS A 223 9.38 -8.81 7.99
C CYS A 223 10.45 -8.06 8.81
N GLY A 224 10.25 -7.85 10.11
CA GLY A 224 11.17 -7.14 11.00
C GLY A 224 10.97 -5.64 11.08
N MET A 225 10.09 -5.04 10.27
CA MET A 225 9.86 -3.59 10.33
C MET A 225 8.85 -3.17 11.37
N ALA A 226 7.77 -3.95 11.56
CA ALA A 226 6.69 -3.68 12.52
C ALA A 226 6.31 -2.18 12.59
N GLY A 227 5.92 -1.61 11.44
CA GLY A 227 5.69 -0.18 11.31
C GLY A 227 7.01 0.61 11.33
N ALA A 228 7.15 1.49 12.32
CA ALA A 228 8.32 2.35 12.49
C ALA A 228 9.47 1.68 13.27
N PHE A 229 9.22 0.55 13.96
CA PHE A 229 10.20 -0.11 14.81
C PHE A 229 11.54 -0.36 14.09
N GLY A 230 11.50 -0.88 12.86
CA GLY A 230 12.72 -1.15 12.09
C GLY A 230 13.52 0.10 11.70
N TYR A 231 12.90 1.29 11.77
CA TYR A 231 13.53 2.58 11.56
C TYR A 231 14.19 3.15 12.81
N GLU A 232 13.79 2.71 14.00
CA GLU A 232 14.29 3.28 15.25
C GLU A 232 15.76 2.96 15.51
N LYS A 233 16.46 3.92 16.12
CA LYS A 233 17.84 3.77 16.56
C LYS A 233 17.97 2.55 17.48
N GLY A 234 18.90 1.67 17.16
CA GLY A 234 19.16 0.45 17.94
C GLY A 234 18.28 -0.75 17.58
N LYS A 235 17.25 -0.58 16.73
CA LYS A 235 16.38 -1.68 16.28
C LYS A 235 16.80 -2.29 14.94
N TYR A 236 17.67 -1.60 14.19
CA TYR A 236 18.11 -2.01 12.86
C TYR A 236 18.60 -3.45 12.79
N ALA A 237 19.50 -3.88 13.68
CA ALA A 237 20.06 -5.22 13.66
C ALA A 237 19.00 -6.31 13.88
N VAL A 238 18.05 -6.08 14.80
CA VAL A 238 16.94 -7.01 15.05
C VAL A 238 16.01 -7.08 13.84
N SER A 239 15.69 -5.93 13.26
CA SER A 239 14.86 -5.84 12.07
C SER A 239 15.46 -6.60 10.88
N LEU A 240 16.78 -6.47 10.67
CA LEU A 240 17.50 -7.25 9.66
C LEU A 240 17.44 -8.75 9.97
N ALA A 241 17.75 -9.15 11.20
CA ALA A 241 17.76 -10.57 11.59
C ALA A 241 16.41 -11.25 11.34
N CYS A 242 15.28 -10.55 11.58
CA CYS A 242 13.95 -11.06 11.27
C CYS A 242 13.78 -11.33 9.76
N ALA A 243 14.12 -10.37 8.90
CA ALA A 243 13.97 -10.54 7.46
C ALA A 243 14.94 -11.59 6.89
N GLU A 244 16.17 -11.62 7.39
CA GLU A 244 17.24 -12.52 6.94
C GLU A 244 17.01 -13.98 7.33
N ARG A 245 16.06 -14.27 8.24
CA ARG A 245 15.68 -15.64 8.60
C ARG A 245 15.11 -16.41 7.40
N MET A 246 14.28 -15.78 6.56
CA MET A 246 13.62 -16.45 5.44
C MET A 246 13.21 -15.51 4.32
N LEU A 247 12.66 -14.33 4.65
CA LEU A 247 12.10 -13.41 3.66
C LEU A 247 13.14 -12.95 2.63
N ALA A 248 14.23 -12.33 3.10
CA ALA A 248 15.24 -11.77 2.21
C ALA A 248 15.99 -12.87 1.41
N PRO A 249 16.40 -14.01 2.00
CA PRO A 249 16.97 -15.12 1.24
C PRO A 249 16.05 -15.65 0.14
N ALA A 250 14.75 -15.88 0.43
CA ALA A 250 13.82 -16.38 -0.57
C ALA A 250 13.65 -15.43 -1.75
N VAL A 251 13.59 -14.11 -1.48
CA VAL A 251 13.49 -13.09 -2.53
C VAL A 251 14.77 -13.02 -3.38
N ARG A 252 15.96 -13.17 -2.77
CA ARG A 252 17.24 -13.19 -3.52
C ARG A 252 17.40 -14.44 -4.39
N GLN A 253 16.81 -15.57 -3.99
CA GLN A 253 16.84 -16.83 -4.73
C GLN A 253 15.77 -16.89 -5.83
N ALA A 254 14.70 -16.10 -5.72
CA ALA A 254 13.64 -16.03 -6.72
C ALA A 254 14.17 -15.52 -8.06
N GLY A 255 13.77 -16.17 -9.16
CA GLY A 255 14.13 -15.75 -10.51
C GLY A 255 13.75 -14.30 -10.81
N GLU A 256 14.42 -13.69 -11.79
CA GLU A 256 14.18 -12.28 -12.15
C GLU A 256 12.73 -12.03 -12.59
N ALA A 257 12.13 -13.00 -13.29
CA ALA A 257 10.73 -12.96 -13.74
C ALA A 257 9.71 -13.36 -12.64
N THR A 258 10.17 -13.89 -11.50
CA THR A 258 9.28 -14.29 -10.40
C THR A 258 8.73 -13.04 -9.71
N TRP A 259 7.41 -13.00 -9.52
CA TRP A 259 6.75 -11.92 -8.79
C TRP A 259 7.15 -11.97 -7.31
N VAL A 260 7.40 -10.81 -6.71
CA VAL A 260 7.55 -10.70 -5.25
C VAL A 260 6.34 -9.96 -4.73
N VAL A 261 5.56 -10.59 -3.85
CA VAL A 261 4.25 -10.06 -3.43
C VAL A 261 4.22 -9.85 -1.92
N ALA A 262 3.82 -8.65 -1.50
CA ALA A 262 3.61 -8.30 -0.09
C ALA A 262 2.64 -7.12 0.05
N ASP A 263 1.63 -7.26 0.91
CA ASP A 263 0.56 -6.25 1.04
C ASP A 263 0.84 -5.13 2.06
N GLY A 264 1.73 -5.37 3.03
CA GLY A 264 2.13 -4.31 3.96
C GLY A 264 3.20 -3.38 3.40
N PHE A 265 3.01 -2.07 3.56
CA PHE A 265 3.97 -1.03 3.18
C PHE A 265 5.37 -1.28 3.76
N SER A 266 5.43 -1.53 5.08
CA SER A 266 6.70 -1.80 5.76
C SER A 266 7.36 -3.10 5.29
N CYS A 267 6.57 -4.09 4.89
CA CYS A 267 7.09 -5.34 4.35
C CYS A 267 7.74 -5.12 2.98
N ARG A 268 7.07 -4.38 2.08
CA ARG A 268 7.64 -4.01 0.77
C ARG A 268 8.92 -3.17 0.92
N SER A 269 8.88 -2.18 1.81
CA SER A 269 10.05 -1.34 2.12
C SER A 269 11.24 -2.16 2.61
N GLN A 270 11.02 -3.16 3.47
CA GLN A 270 12.09 -4.05 3.94
C GLN A 270 12.67 -4.88 2.78
N ILE A 271 11.79 -5.47 1.97
CA ILE A 271 12.22 -6.30 0.84
C ILE A 271 13.09 -5.47 -0.11
N GLU A 272 12.64 -4.28 -0.49
CA GLU A 272 13.39 -3.38 -1.37
C GLU A 272 14.74 -2.99 -0.76
N GLN A 273 14.76 -2.59 0.52
CA GLN A 273 16.00 -2.17 1.19
C GLN A 273 17.05 -3.28 1.31
N LEU A 274 16.64 -4.55 1.43
CA LEU A 274 17.56 -5.67 1.66
C LEU A 274 17.94 -6.44 0.41
N THR A 275 17.15 -6.33 -0.65
CA THR A 275 17.32 -7.18 -1.85
C THR A 275 17.39 -6.38 -3.14
N GLY A 276 17.01 -5.09 -3.13
CA GLY A 276 16.85 -4.29 -4.33
C GLY A 276 15.66 -4.71 -5.21
N ARG A 277 14.92 -5.76 -4.84
CA ARG A 277 13.72 -6.21 -5.56
C ARG A 277 12.52 -5.38 -5.09
N ARG A 278 11.74 -4.87 -6.05
CA ARG A 278 10.43 -4.26 -5.76
C ARG A 278 9.39 -5.36 -5.55
N ALA A 279 8.80 -5.39 -4.36
CA ALA A 279 7.60 -6.19 -4.10
C ALA A 279 6.35 -5.41 -4.54
N VAL A 280 5.37 -6.11 -5.11
CA VAL A 280 4.08 -5.54 -5.52
C VAL A 280 2.98 -5.88 -4.52
N HIS A 281 1.96 -5.04 -4.46
CA HIS A 281 0.74 -5.32 -3.71
C HIS A 281 -0.20 -6.24 -4.51
N THR A 282 -1.03 -7.03 -3.84
CA THR A 282 -2.03 -7.92 -4.46
C THR A 282 -2.95 -7.18 -5.44
N ALA A 283 -3.37 -5.95 -5.11
CA ALA A 283 -4.13 -5.08 -6.01
C ALA A 283 -3.40 -4.78 -7.33
N GLU A 284 -2.10 -4.48 -7.29
CA GLU A 284 -1.29 -4.25 -8.50
C GLU A 284 -1.14 -5.56 -9.29
N LEU A 285 -0.99 -6.69 -8.61
CA LEU A 285 -0.86 -8.01 -9.24
C LEU A 285 -2.13 -8.39 -10.02
N VAL A 286 -3.31 -8.23 -9.39
CA VAL A 286 -4.61 -8.47 -10.04
C VAL A 286 -4.81 -7.51 -11.20
N TRP A 287 -4.49 -6.23 -11.03
CA TRP A 287 -4.64 -5.26 -12.11
C TRP A 287 -3.68 -5.51 -13.27
N ALA A 288 -2.43 -5.94 -12.99
CA ALA A 288 -1.47 -6.35 -14.00
C ALA A 288 -2.00 -7.55 -14.80
N ALA A 289 -2.59 -8.54 -14.13
CA ALA A 289 -3.22 -9.70 -14.78
C ALA A 289 -4.34 -9.28 -15.74
N MET A 290 -5.20 -8.33 -15.34
CA MET A 290 -6.24 -7.76 -16.22
C MET A 290 -5.67 -7.04 -17.46
N ARG A 291 -4.40 -6.61 -17.41
CA ARG A 291 -3.69 -5.89 -18.47
C ARG A 291 -2.71 -6.78 -19.26
N GLY A 292 -2.86 -8.10 -19.19
CA GLY A 292 -2.00 -9.05 -19.89
C GLY A 292 -0.64 -9.27 -19.22
N GLY A 293 -0.58 -9.20 -17.89
CA GLY A 293 0.57 -9.63 -17.08
C GLY A 293 1.71 -8.61 -16.97
N LYS A 294 1.50 -7.34 -17.35
CA LYS A 294 2.54 -6.30 -17.29
C LYS A 294 2.43 -5.50 -15.98
N PRO A 295 3.52 -5.39 -15.19
CA PRO A 295 3.54 -4.53 -14.01
C PRO A 295 3.29 -3.08 -14.40
N LEU A 296 2.62 -2.33 -13.52
CA LEU A 296 2.45 -0.89 -13.70
C LEU A 296 3.79 -0.18 -13.66
N ARG A 297 4.03 0.63 -14.69
CA ARG A 297 5.12 1.60 -14.68
C ARG A 297 4.60 2.92 -14.12
N ALA A 298 5.41 3.60 -13.32
CA ALA A 298 5.01 4.87 -12.68
C ALA A 298 4.57 5.96 -13.69
N ASN A 299 5.11 5.92 -14.92
CA ASN A 299 4.74 6.84 -16.00
C ASN A 299 3.40 6.49 -16.69
N GLU A 300 2.82 5.31 -16.43
CA GLU A 300 1.51 4.90 -16.95
C GLU A 300 0.37 5.36 -16.04
N LEU A 301 0.68 5.87 -14.84
CA LEU A 301 -0.34 6.35 -13.91
C LEU A 301 -0.97 7.65 -14.44
N PRO A 302 -2.31 7.73 -14.50
CA PRO A 302 -2.96 8.95 -14.94
C PRO A 302 -2.65 10.09 -13.95
N LEU A 303 -1.90 11.10 -14.39
CA LEU A 303 -1.62 12.27 -13.55
C LEU A 303 -2.89 13.05 -13.23
N PRO A 304 -3.03 13.60 -12.00
CA PRO A 304 -4.10 14.53 -11.67
C PRO A 304 -4.19 15.70 -12.66
N ARG A 305 -5.41 16.09 -13.03
CA ARG A 305 -5.72 17.19 -13.96
C ARG A 305 -5.05 18.50 -13.55
N ARG A 306 -5.03 18.81 -12.25
CA ARG A 306 -4.36 20.01 -11.72
C ARG A 306 -2.87 20.04 -12.06
N ARG A 307 -2.17 18.89 -11.99
CA ARG A 307 -0.75 18.78 -12.36
C ARG A 307 -0.51 18.83 -13.86
N LYS A 308 -1.43 18.28 -14.68
CA LYS A 308 -1.36 18.44 -16.15
C LYS A 308 -1.35 19.91 -16.56
N ARG A 309 -2.17 20.75 -15.91
CA ARG A 309 -2.21 22.20 -16.15
C ARG A 309 -0.90 22.90 -15.75
N THR A 310 -0.34 22.58 -14.58
CA THR A 310 0.94 23.16 -14.13
C THR A 310 2.09 22.80 -15.06
N ASN A 311 2.19 21.54 -15.51
CA ASN A 311 3.23 21.12 -16.45
C ASN A 311 3.09 21.80 -17.82
N ALA A 312 1.86 21.95 -18.32
CA ALA A 312 1.60 22.67 -19.58
C ALA A 312 2.00 24.15 -19.49
N LEU A 313 1.70 24.82 -18.37
CA LEU A 313 2.09 26.21 -18.14
C LEU A 313 3.62 26.37 -18.09
N LEU A 314 4.32 25.48 -17.38
CA LEU A 314 5.79 25.48 -17.32
C LEU A 314 6.43 25.24 -18.69
N ALA A 315 5.89 24.32 -19.49
CA ALA A 315 6.36 24.08 -20.86
C ALA A 315 6.17 25.32 -21.77
N LEU A 316 5.05 26.02 -21.65
CA LEU A 316 4.79 27.27 -22.38
C LEU A 316 5.74 28.39 -21.94
N THR A 317 6.03 28.52 -20.65
CA THR A 317 7.03 29.50 -20.17
C THR A 317 8.45 29.15 -20.62
N GLY A 318 8.81 27.87 -20.68
CA GLY A 318 10.10 27.40 -21.17
C GLY A 318 10.29 27.63 -22.67
N LEU A 319 9.25 27.41 -23.48
CA LEU A 319 9.23 27.75 -24.91
C LEU A 319 9.29 29.27 -25.12
N GLY A 320 8.59 30.06 -24.31
CA GLY A 320 8.67 31.53 -24.34
C GLY A 320 10.07 32.05 -24.01
N ALA A 321 10.73 31.48 -22.99
CA ALA A 321 12.10 31.82 -22.63
C ALA A 321 13.12 31.41 -23.72
N LEU A 322 12.94 30.23 -24.34
CA LEU A 322 13.78 29.77 -25.45
C LEU A 322 13.58 30.62 -26.72
N TYR A 323 12.35 31.05 -26.99
CA TYR A 323 12.03 31.97 -28.09
C TYR A 323 12.67 33.35 -27.89
N LEU A 324 12.60 33.91 -26.68
CA LEU A 324 13.26 35.19 -26.36
C LEU A 324 14.79 35.07 -26.40
N TYR A 325 15.35 33.96 -25.91
CA TYR A 325 16.80 33.71 -25.94
C TYR A 325 17.34 33.55 -27.37
N THR A 326 16.61 32.86 -28.25
CA THR A 326 17.03 32.67 -29.65
C THR A 326 16.87 33.93 -30.50
N ARG A 327 15.93 34.83 -30.14
CA ARG A 327 15.75 36.12 -30.80
C ARG A 327 16.76 37.17 -30.32
N GLY A 328 17.14 37.15 -29.04
CA GLY A 328 18.16 38.05 -28.47
C GLY A 328 19.61 37.79 -28.93
N ARG A 329 19.88 36.66 -29.59
CA ARG A 329 21.18 36.34 -30.20
C ARG A 329 21.30 36.71 -31.69
N ARG A 330 20.24 37.25 -32.29
CA ARG A 330 20.20 37.69 -33.70
C ARG A 330 20.13 39.22 -33.86
N ALA A 331 20.37 39.96 -32.79
CA ALA A 331 20.44 41.43 -32.78
C ALA A 331 21.88 41.89 -32.62
#